data_AF-A0AAD0T2V8-F1
#
_entry.id   AF-A0AAD0T2V8-F1
#
_cell.length_a   1.000
_cell.length_b   1.000
_cell.length_c   1.000
_cell.angle_alpha   90.00
_cell.angle_beta   90.00
_cell.angle_gamma   90.00
#
_symmetry.space_group_name_H-M   'P 1'
#
loop_
_entity.id
_entity.type
_entity.pdbx_description
1 polymer ?
#
loop_
_entity_poly.entity_id
_entity_poly.type
_entity_poly.pdbx_seq_one_letter_code
_entity_poly.pdbx_strand_id
1 'polypeptide(L)'
;MDKIIKVINKMIDKKDLIKDAREGSGFSDNEIFFKYKEYIWGITSLTTSNYNLYYYPDQTDVKELADAMRYDNTDIKFVTHSTSSYDSPEAIQSFKELHSTVKSKLYNMDETLDDILNDD
;
A
#
# COMPACT_ATOMS: atom_id res chain seq x y z
N MET A 1 3.83 -6.54 20.33
CA MET A 1 3.34 -6.29 18.96
C MET A 1 3.38 -4.79 18.69
N ASP A 2 4.22 -4.40 17.74
CA ASP A 2 4.46 -3.01 17.35
C ASP A 2 3.17 -2.29 16.91
N LYS A 3 3.09 -0.97 17.13
CA LYS A 3 1.92 -0.16 16.77
C LYS A 3 1.68 -0.17 15.26
N ILE A 4 2.72 -0.16 14.42
CA ILE A 4 2.52 -0.20 12.96
C ILE A 4 1.93 -1.53 12.53
N ILE A 5 2.38 -2.65 13.12
CA ILE A 5 1.86 -3.98 12.79
C ILE A 5 0.38 -4.08 13.14
N LYS A 6 -0.04 -3.50 14.29
CA LYS A 6 -1.45 -3.39 14.65
C LYS A 6 -2.26 -2.56 13.65
N VAL A 7 -1.67 -1.49 13.10
CA VAL A 7 -2.32 -0.66 12.08
C VAL A 7 -2.46 -1.42 10.77
N ILE A 8 -1.41 -2.10 10.33
CA ILE A 8 -1.40 -2.93 9.11
C ILE A 8 -2.49 -4.01 9.20
N ASN A 9 -2.53 -4.77 10.29
CA ASN A 9 -3.56 -5.79 10.49
C ASN A 9 -4.97 -5.18 10.46
N LYS A 10 -5.15 -3.98 11.02
CA LYS A 10 -6.43 -3.26 10.96
C LYS A 10 -6.79 -2.76 9.56
N MET A 11 -5.81 -2.45 8.71
CA MET A 11 -6.03 -2.10 7.30
C MET A 11 -6.50 -3.32 6.51
N ILE A 12 -5.88 -4.48 6.74
CA ILE A 12 -6.26 -5.76 6.15
C ILE A 12 -7.68 -6.16 6.59
N ASP A 13 -7.95 -6.17 7.89
CA ASP A 13 -9.26 -6.52 8.47
C ASP A 13 -10.39 -5.62 7.96
N LYS A 14 -10.06 -4.37 7.61
CA LYS A 14 -11.01 -3.36 7.11
C LYS A 14 -10.63 -2.91 5.70
N LYS A 15 -10.31 -3.88 4.83
CA LYS A 15 -9.86 -3.63 3.45
C LYS A 15 -10.81 -2.78 2.62
N ASP A 16 -12.10 -2.75 2.93
CA ASP A 16 -13.09 -1.91 2.23
C ASP A 16 -12.91 -0.41 2.50
N LEU A 17 -12.08 -0.04 3.49
CA LEU A 17 -11.68 1.34 3.74
C LEU A 17 -10.44 1.77 2.94
N ILE A 18 -9.80 0.83 2.22
CA ILE A 18 -8.73 1.13 1.27
C ILE A 18 -9.40 1.64 0.00
N LYS A 19 -9.04 2.86 -0.40
CA LYS A 19 -9.60 3.57 -1.55
C LYS A 19 -8.51 4.14 -2.43
N ASP A 20 -8.89 4.50 -3.65
CA ASP A 20 -8.06 5.26 -4.59
C ASP A 20 -6.67 4.63 -4.80
N ALA A 21 -6.60 3.29 -4.84
CA ALA A 21 -5.35 2.58 -5.07
C ALA A 21 -4.82 2.93 -6.48
N ARG A 22 -3.55 3.35 -6.56
CA ARG A 22 -2.88 3.75 -7.79
C ARG A 22 -1.45 3.28 -7.80
N GLU A 23 -1.02 2.74 -8.93
CA GLU A 23 0.38 2.47 -9.19
C GLU A 23 1.11 3.81 -9.36
N GLY A 24 2.29 3.90 -8.77
CA GLY A 24 3.21 5.00 -9.03
C GLY A 24 3.76 4.94 -10.44
N SER A 25 4.46 5.99 -10.83
CA SER A 25 5.04 6.08 -12.17
C SER A 25 6.41 6.75 -12.10
N GLY A 26 7.24 6.55 -13.13
CA GLY A 26 8.60 7.09 -13.15
C GLY A 26 9.44 6.50 -12.03
N PHE A 27 9.84 7.33 -11.07
CA PHE A 27 10.69 6.94 -9.93
C PHE A 27 9.98 6.09 -8.87
N SER A 28 8.65 5.95 -8.97
CA SER A 28 7.80 5.22 -8.02
C SER A 28 7.03 4.05 -8.67
N ASP A 29 7.53 3.52 -9.80
CA ASP A 29 6.84 2.48 -10.58
C ASP A 29 6.56 1.18 -9.82
N ASN A 30 7.29 0.90 -8.74
CA ASN A 30 7.09 -0.27 -7.88
C ASN A 30 6.26 0.02 -6.62
N GLU A 31 5.74 1.24 -6.49
CA GLU A 31 4.95 1.69 -5.35
C GLU A 31 3.47 1.70 -5.69
N ILE A 32 2.65 1.19 -4.76
CA ILE A 32 1.20 1.33 -4.85
C ILE A 32 0.77 2.33 -3.78
N PHE A 33 0.29 3.49 -4.22
CA PHE A 33 -0.30 4.50 -3.37
C PHE A 33 -1.76 4.18 -3.11
N PHE A 34 -2.25 4.48 -1.92
CA PHE A 34 -3.65 4.27 -1.55
C PHE A 34 -4.05 5.18 -0.40
N LYS A 35 -5.36 5.40 -0.29
CA LYS A 35 -5.97 6.13 0.81
C LYS A 35 -6.58 5.14 1.80
N TYR A 36 -6.32 5.34 3.09
CA TYR A 36 -7.01 4.63 4.17
C TYR A 36 -7.58 5.64 5.15
N LYS A 37 -8.91 5.79 5.15
CA LYS A 37 -9.61 6.93 5.78
C LYS A 37 -9.13 8.26 5.18
N GLU A 38 -8.56 9.16 5.98
CA GLU A 38 -8.02 10.45 5.53
C GLU A 38 -6.51 10.41 5.28
N TYR A 39 -5.86 9.27 5.48
CA TYR A 39 -4.40 9.16 5.43
C TYR A 39 -3.94 8.55 4.11
N ILE A 40 -2.88 9.13 3.54
CA ILE A 40 -2.24 8.65 2.32
C ILE A 40 -1.07 7.75 2.68
N TRP A 41 -1.05 6.59 2.05
CA TRP A 41 -0.06 5.55 2.24
C TRP A 41 0.50 5.11 0.90
N GLY A 42 1.70 4.54 0.95
CA GLY A 42 2.29 3.83 -0.17
C GLY A 42 2.92 2.54 0.31
N ILE A 43 2.94 1.51 -0.54
CA ILE A 43 3.58 0.24 -0.22
C ILE A 43 4.38 -0.27 -1.41
N THR A 44 5.62 -0.68 -1.15
CA THR A 44 6.51 -1.30 -2.14
C THR A 44 6.92 -2.70 -1.69
N SER A 45 7.23 -3.55 -2.68
CA SER A 45 7.89 -4.84 -2.48
C SER A 45 9.23 -4.79 -3.20
N LEU A 46 10.34 -4.81 -2.45
CA LEU A 46 11.68 -4.91 -3.00
C LEU A 46 12.07 -6.36 -3.29
N THR A 47 11.63 -7.27 -2.41
CA THR A 47 11.76 -8.72 -2.56
C THR A 47 10.55 -9.41 -1.94
N THR A 48 10.53 -10.76 -1.94
CA THR A 48 9.48 -11.56 -1.31
C THR A 48 9.37 -11.41 0.21
N SER A 49 10.39 -10.86 0.87
CA SER A 49 10.43 -10.64 2.32
C SER A 49 10.71 -9.19 2.71
N ASN A 50 11.07 -8.33 1.75
CA ASN A 50 11.40 -6.94 1.99
C ASN A 50 10.30 -6.03 1.44
N TYR A 51 9.54 -5.45 2.36
CA TYR A 51 8.46 -4.51 2.08
C TYR A 51 8.71 -3.21 2.82
N ASN A 52 8.33 -2.10 2.19
CA ASN A 52 8.30 -0.80 2.82
C ASN A 52 6.88 -0.24 2.76
N LEU A 53 6.41 0.26 3.89
CA LEU A 53 5.18 1.02 4.01
C LEU A 53 5.54 2.49 4.28
N TYR A 54 5.00 3.38 3.48
CA TYR A 54 5.22 4.81 3.54
C TYR A 54 3.95 5.51 4.01
N TYR A 55 4.11 6.47 4.91
CA TYR A 55 3.06 7.40 5.33
C TYR A 55 3.38 8.81 4.85
N TYR A 56 2.44 9.44 4.16
CA TYR A 56 2.58 10.77 3.58
C TYR A 56 1.75 11.80 4.37
N PRO A 57 2.32 12.45 5.40
CA PRO A 57 1.56 13.32 6.32
C PRO A 57 0.98 14.58 5.67
N ASP A 58 1.67 15.10 4.64
CA ASP A 58 1.33 16.38 4.01
C ASP A 58 0.50 16.17 2.73
N GLN A 59 0.04 14.95 2.46
CA GLN A 59 -0.70 14.58 1.26
C GLN A 59 -2.13 14.20 1.61
N THR A 60 -3.10 14.64 0.80
CA THR A 60 -4.53 14.36 1.00
C THR A 60 -5.19 13.65 -0.17
N ASP A 61 -4.51 13.62 -1.32
CA ASP A 61 -5.01 13.07 -2.58
C ASP A 61 -3.96 12.12 -3.20
N VAL A 62 -4.40 10.90 -3.51
CA VAL A 62 -3.51 9.85 -4.04
C VAL A 62 -3.07 10.16 -5.48
N LYS A 63 -3.95 10.78 -6.28
CA LYS A 63 -3.63 11.13 -7.66
C LYS A 63 -2.56 12.21 -7.71
N GLU A 64 -2.75 13.28 -6.93
CA GLU A 64 -1.77 14.38 -6.88
C GLU A 64 -0.40 13.87 -6.43
N LEU A 65 -0.36 12.98 -5.44
CA LEU A 65 0.88 12.34 -4.99
C LEU A 65 1.53 11.49 -6.10
N ALA A 66 0.77 10.60 -6.74
CA ALA A 66 1.29 9.72 -7.78
C ALA A 66 1.80 10.51 -9.01
N ASP A 67 1.11 11.59 -9.37
CA ASP A 67 1.51 12.50 -10.45
C ASP A 67 2.77 13.28 -10.08
N ALA A 68 2.91 13.71 -8.81
CA ALA A 68 4.10 14.42 -8.33
C ALA A 68 5.34 13.50 -8.27
N MET A 69 5.18 12.29 -7.75
CA MET A 69 6.25 11.27 -7.64
C MET A 69 6.77 10.76 -8.98
N ARG A 70 6.10 11.10 -10.09
CA ARG A 70 6.59 10.84 -11.45
C ARG A 70 7.92 11.55 -11.75
N TYR A 71 8.21 12.65 -11.05
CA TYR A 71 9.38 13.48 -11.28
C TYR A 71 10.37 13.41 -10.09
N ASP A 72 11.67 13.24 -10.37
CA ASP A 72 12.77 13.04 -9.40
C ASP A 72 12.92 14.18 -8.36
N ASN A 73 12.40 15.37 -8.65
CA ASN A 73 12.68 16.60 -7.91
C ASN A 73 11.59 16.99 -6.90
N THR A 74 10.79 16.04 -6.42
CA THR A 74 9.71 16.36 -5.47
C THR A 74 10.17 16.11 -4.03
N ASP A 75 10.28 17.19 -3.25
CA ASP A 75 10.59 17.14 -1.81
C ASP A 75 9.34 16.75 -1.01
N ILE A 76 8.91 15.50 -1.20
CA ILE A 76 7.74 14.94 -0.54
C ILE A 76 8.19 14.27 0.76
N LYS A 77 7.65 14.75 1.87
CA LYS A 77 7.91 14.16 3.18
C LYS A 77 7.12 12.87 3.34
N PHE A 78 7.80 11.85 3.83
CA PHE A 78 7.18 10.59 4.21
C PHE A 78 7.88 9.96 5.41
N VAL A 79 7.18 9.04 6.08
CA VAL A 79 7.72 8.18 7.12
C VAL A 79 7.73 6.75 6.60
N THR A 80 8.87 6.06 6.72
CA THR A 80 9.03 4.69 6.23
C THR A 80 9.04 3.70 7.37
N HIS A 81 8.28 2.61 7.21
CA HIS A 81 8.36 1.40 8.02
C HIS A 81 8.75 0.24 7.12
N SER A 82 9.92 -0.35 7.37
CA SER A 82 10.42 -1.49 6.60
C SER A 82 10.28 -2.78 7.39
N THR A 83 9.98 -3.91 6.73
CA THR A 83 10.07 -5.24 7.36
C THR A 83 11.46 -5.52 7.91
N SER A 84 12.49 -4.92 7.30
CA SER A 84 13.88 -4.99 7.76
C SER A 84 14.10 -4.43 9.17
N SER A 85 13.19 -3.59 9.67
CA SER A 85 13.25 -3.01 11.02
C SER A 85 12.62 -3.89 12.10
N TYR A 86 11.86 -4.92 11.73
CA TYR A 86 11.07 -5.72 12.68
C TYR A 86 11.58 -7.17 12.85
N ASP A 87 12.42 -7.66 11.92
CA ASP A 87 13.05 -8.99 11.91
C ASP A 87 12.17 -10.12 12.49
N SER A 88 10.90 -10.16 12.07
CA SER A 88 9.88 -11.08 12.57
C SER A 88 9.09 -11.65 11.39
N PRO A 89 8.92 -12.99 11.32
CA PRO A 89 8.09 -13.62 10.29
C PRO A 89 6.65 -13.10 10.28
N GLU A 90 6.08 -12.81 11.45
CA GLU A 90 4.75 -12.27 11.60
C GLU A 90 4.64 -10.87 10.98
N ALA A 91 5.66 -10.02 11.19
CA ALA A 91 5.70 -8.70 10.57
C ALA A 91 5.79 -8.81 9.04
N ILE A 92 6.67 -9.66 8.51
CA ILE A 92 6.79 -9.89 7.06
C ILE A 92 5.45 -10.35 6.47
N GLN A 93 4.78 -11.28 7.16
CA GLN A 93 3.48 -11.79 6.72
C GLN A 93 2.41 -10.69 6.69
N SER A 94 2.32 -9.85 7.73
CA SER A 94 1.41 -8.70 7.75
C SER A 94 1.65 -7.73 6.59
N PHE A 95 2.90 -7.37 6.31
CA PHE A 95 3.23 -6.47 5.20
C PHE A 95 2.89 -7.10 3.83
N LYS A 96 3.23 -8.38 3.64
CA LYS A 96 2.93 -9.13 2.42
C LYS A 96 1.42 -9.19 2.16
N GLU A 97 0.63 -9.45 3.19
CA GLU A 97 -0.82 -9.52 3.10
C GLU A 97 -1.44 -8.17 2.78
N LEU A 98 -0.96 -7.09 3.41
CA LEU A 98 -1.38 -5.73 3.05
C LEU A 98 -1.04 -5.41 1.60
N HIS A 99 0.19 -5.69 1.16
CA HIS A 99 0.60 -5.46 -0.23
C HIS A 99 -0.29 -6.22 -1.21
N SER A 100 -0.58 -7.50 -0.94
CA SER A 100 -1.52 -8.27 -1.76
C SER A 100 -2.92 -7.66 -1.76
N THR A 101 -3.43 -7.22 -0.60
CA THR A 101 -4.76 -6.62 -0.47
C THR A 101 -4.88 -5.33 -1.28
N VAL A 102 -3.89 -4.43 -1.18
CA VAL A 102 -3.86 -3.18 -1.93
C VAL A 102 -3.75 -3.46 -3.43
N LYS A 103 -2.95 -4.45 -3.83
CA LYS A 103 -2.82 -4.88 -5.23
C LYS A 103 -4.12 -5.44 -5.79
N SER A 104 -4.88 -6.22 -5.01
CA SER A 104 -6.22 -6.67 -5.40
C SER A 104 -7.16 -5.50 -5.65
N LYS A 105 -7.11 -4.45 -4.81
CA LYS A 105 -7.91 -3.23 -5.02
C LYS A 105 -7.47 -2.43 -6.24
N LEU A 106 -6.16 -2.33 -6.50
CA LEU A 106 -5.62 -1.62 -7.67
C LEU A 106 -6.14 -2.20 -8.99
N TYR A 107 -6.21 -3.52 -9.11
CA TYR A 107 -6.59 -4.20 -10.34
C TYR A 107 -8.05 -4.68 -10.36
N ASN A 108 -8.90 -4.23 -9.42
CA ASN A 108 -10.28 -4.72 -9.27
C ASN A 108 -10.38 -6.26 -9.30
N MET A 109 -9.41 -6.92 -8.66
CA MET A 109 -9.29 -8.37 -8.69
C MET A 109 -10.43 -9.04 -7.92
N ASP A 110 -10.90 -8.42 -6.83
CA ASP A 110 -12.06 -8.92 -6.07
C ASP A 110 -13.30 -9.05 -6.99
N GLU A 111 -13.62 -8.00 -7.76
CA GLU A 111 -14.75 -8.00 -8.70
C GLU A 111 -14.55 -9.02 -9.83
N THR A 112 -13.34 -9.09 -10.38
CA THR A 112 -13.02 -10.07 -11.44
C THR A 112 -13.20 -11.51 -10.96
N LEU A 113 -12.81 -11.81 -9.71
CA LEU A 113 -12.96 -13.14 -9.13
C LEU A 113 -14.43 -13.45 -8.82
N ASP A 114 -15.18 -12.48 -8.30
CA ASP A 114 -16.60 -12.62 -8.05
C ASP A 114 -17.37 -12.86 -9.36
N ASP A 115 -17.02 -12.17 -10.45
CA ASP A 115 -17.61 -12.40 -11.77
C ASP A 115 -17.36 -13.84 -12.24
N ILE A 116 -16.13 -14.36 -12.14
CA ILE A 116 -15.78 -15.74 -12.53
C ILE A 116 -16.53 -16.78 -11.69
N LEU A 117 -16.71 -16.52 -10.39
CA LEU A 117 -17.39 -17.45 -9.49
C LEU A 117 -18.91 -17.47 -9.69
N ASN A 118 -19.47 -16.39 -10.23
CA ASN A 118 -20.90 -16.23 -10.47
C ASN A 118 -21.29 -16.42 -11.95
N ASP A 119 -20.35 -16.72 -12.83
CA ASP A 119 -20.60 -17.11 -14.23
C ASP A 119 -20.94 -18.61 -14.27
N ASP A 120 -22.18 -18.94 -14.69
CA ASP A 120 -22.74 -20.30 -14.74
C ASP A 120 -22.10 -21.19 -15.82
#